data_AF-A0A1L8Z9I1-F1
#
_entry.id   AF-A0A1L8Z9I1-F1
#
_cell.length_a   1.000
_cell.length_b   1.000
_cell.length_c   1.000
_cell.angle_alpha   90.00
_cell.angle_beta   90.00
_cell.angle_gamma   90.00
#
_symmetry.space_group_name_H-M   'P 1'
#
loop_
_entity.id
_entity.type
_entity.pdbx_description
1 polymer ?
#
loop_
_entity_poly.entity_id
_entity_poly.type
_entity_poly.pdbx_seq_one_letter_code
_entity_poly.pdbx_strand_id
1 'polypeptide(L)'
;METVSTNIAGVSQEQIYKEFLRLGMEQLIAQDLSKRYYHNELTYRDLENLEKQFDIKFDNLISEISYVEKNLQKDISNLNTKIDSVEKNLRKDISNLDAKIDSVKSELNTKIDNVEKNLNLKIDSLDIKIDSVKSELTAKIDNVEKNLMSLSEMLKWVLGIMGAMSITMIAGLIFAFISK
;
A
#
# COMPACT_ATOMS: atom_id res chain seq x y z
N MET A 1 -30.18 61.67 -35.42
CA MET A 1 -29.23 61.34 -36.51
C MET A 1 -30.03 61.28 -37.79
N GLU A 2 -29.73 62.21 -38.69
CA GLU A 2 -30.43 62.39 -39.96
C GLU A 2 -30.34 61.12 -40.81
N THR A 3 -31.49 60.66 -41.29
CA THR A 3 -31.54 59.72 -42.41
C THR A 3 -31.09 60.48 -43.64
N VAL A 4 -29.83 60.31 -44.02
CA VAL A 4 -29.34 60.75 -45.33
C VAL A 4 -30.10 59.92 -46.36
N SER A 5 -31.16 60.49 -46.92
CA SER A 5 -31.87 59.94 -48.05
C SER A 5 -30.94 60.05 -49.26
N THR A 6 -30.13 59.03 -49.49
CA THR A 6 -29.43 58.87 -50.76
C THR A 6 -30.48 58.57 -51.81
N ASN A 7 -30.97 59.61 -52.47
CA ASN A 7 -31.67 59.52 -53.74
C ASN A 7 -30.68 58.95 -54.76
N ILE A 8 -30.52 57.63 -54.77
CA ILE A 8 -29.83 56.95 -55.85
C ILE A 8 -30.83 56.97 -57.00
N ALA A 9 -30.67 57.90 -57.93
CA ALA A 9 -31.36 57.86 -59.21
C ALA A 9 -30.95 56.56 -59.90
N GLY A 10 -31.70 55.49 -59.67
CA GLY A 10 -31.41 54.17 -60.22
C GLY A 10 -31.45 54.23 -61.74
N VAL A 11 -30.39 53.71 -62.37
CA VAL A 11 -30.35 53.58 -63.83
C VAL A 11 -31.41 52.54 -64.23
N SER A 12 -32.38 52.91 -65.06
CA SER A 12 -33.39 51.99 -65.59
C SER A 12 -32.77 50.98 -66.58
N GLN A 13 -33.39 49.79 -66.70
CA GLN A 13 -32.98 48.77 -67.68
C GLN A 13 -32.87 49.35 -69.11
N GLU A 14 -33.80 50.24 -69.49
CA GLU A 14 -33.82 50.90 -70.80
C GLU A 14 -32.62 51.84 -70.99
N GLN A 15 -32.20 52.55 -69.94
CA GLN A 15 -31.00 53.38 -69.98
C GLN A 15 -29.73 52.53 -70.14
N ILE A 16 -29.66 51.40 -69.45
CA ILE A 16 -28.56 50.42 -69.59
C ILE A 16 -28.54 49.83 -71.00
N TYR A 17 -29.70 49.45 -71.53
CA TYR A 17 -29.86 48.88 -72.88
C TYR A 17 -29.41 49.85 -73.97
N LYS A 18 -29.89 51.10 -73.95
CA LYS A 18 -29.49 52.14 -74.90
C LYS A 18 -27.99 52.42 -74.86
N GLU A 19 -27.41 52.38 -73.66
CA GLU A 19 -25.98 52.59 -73.48
C GLU A 19 -25.15 51.44 -74.06
N PHE A 20 -25.59 50.19 -73.90
CA PHE A 20 -24.96 49.04 -74.56
C PHE A 20 -25.03 49.12 -76.09
N LEU A 21 -26.17 49.53 -76.66
CA LEU A 21 -26.28 49.79 -78.10
C LEU A 21 -25.34 50.90 -78.56
N ARG A 22 -25.23 51.99 -77.79
CA ARG A 22 -24.33 53.12 -78.07
C ARG A 22 -22.86 52.69 -78.11
N LEU A 23 -22.49 51.71 -77.30
CA LEU A 23 -21.15 51.10 -77.27
C LEU A 23 -20.90 50.10 -78.41
N GLY A 24 -21.85 49.93 -79.34
CA GLY A 24 -21.72 49.05 -80.51
C GLY A 24 -22.06 47.59 -80.23
N MET A 25 -22.74 47.29 -79.12
CA MET A 25 -23.18 45.94 -78.79
C MET A 25 -24.37 45.53 -79.65
N GLU A 26 -24.39 44.27 -80.10
CA GLU A 26 -25.49 43.71 -80.89
C GLU A 26 -26.81 43.75 -80.11
N GLN A 27 -27.94 43.94 -80.82
CA GLN A 27 -29.22 44.29 -80.19
C GLN A 27 -29.74 43.22 -79.22
N LEU A 28 -29.64 41.94 -79.59
CA LEU A 28 -30.06 40.83 -78.73
C LEU A 28 -29.13 40.70 -77.51
N ILE A 29 -27.82 40.87 -77.73
CA ILE A 29 -26.81 40.82 -76.67
C ILE A 29 -27.00 41.97 -75.66
N ALA A 30 -27.24 43.20 -76.13
CA ALA A 30 -27.53 44.36 -75.29
C ALA A 30 -28.82 44.18 -74.48
N GLN A 31 -29.84 43.56 -75.09
CA GLN A 31 -31.12 43.32 -74.43
C GLN A 31 -31.01 42.26 -73.32
N ASP A 32 -30.22 41.21 -73.53
CA ASP A 32 -29.94 40.18 -72.53
C ASP A 32 -29.08 40.73 -71.37
N LEU A 33 -27.98 41.44 -71.67
CA LEU A 33 -27.07 41.98 -70.64
C LEU A 33 -27.73 43.10 -69.81
N SER A 34 -28.54 43.97 -70.42
CA SER A 34 -29.21 45.05 -69.68
C SER A 34 -30.20 44.53 -68.66
N LYS A 35 -30.92 43.43 -68.97
CA LYS A 35 -31.77 42.72 -68.00
C LYS A 35 -30.95 42.12 -66.86
N ARG A 36 -29.89 41.38 -67.19
CA ARG A 36 -29.00 40.75 -66.20
C ARG A 36 -28.35 41.77 -65.26
N TYR A 37 -27.92 42.91 -65.79
CA TYR A 37 -27.28 43.99 -65.03
C TYR A 37 -28.30 44.75 -64.17
N TYR A 38 -29.47 45.07 -64.71
CA TYR A 38 -30.53 45.76 -63.95
C TYR A 38 -31.06 44.91 -62.77
N HIS A 39 -31.12 43.59 -62.94
CA HIS A 39 -31.58 42.66 -61.91
C HIS A 39 -30.45 42.06 -61.05
N ASN A 40 -29.19 42.43 -61.28
CA ASN A 40 -28.02 41.84 -60.61
C ASN A 40 -28.01 40.30 -60.61
N GLU A 41 -28.55 39.66 -61.66
CA GLU A 41 -28.74 38.21 -61.71
C GLU A 41 -27.42 37.43 -61.59
N LEU A 42 -26.32 38.03 -62.04
CA LEU A 42 -24.98 37.46 -61.92
C LEU A 42 -24.49 37.46 -60.46
N THR A 43 -24.71 38.56 -59.74
CA THR A 43 -24.29 38.73 -58.35
C THR A 43 -25.05 37.80 -57.40
N TYR A 44 -26.36 37.63 -57.59
CA TYR A 44 -27.15 36.69 -56.78
C TYR A 44 -26.70 35.25 -56.97
N ARG A 45 -26.35 34.86 -58.20
CA ARG A 45 -25.83 33.52 -58.50
C ARG A 45 -24.49 33.26 -57.83
N ASP A 46 -23.59 34.24 -57.82
CA ASP A 46 -22.28 34.11 -57.15
C ASP A 46 -22.43 33.99 -55.63
N LEU A 47 -23.37 34.74 -55.03
CA LEU A 47 -23.69 34.63 -53.60
C LEU A 47 -24.30 33.27 -53.25
N GLU A 48 -25.24 32.77 -54.06
CA GLU A 48 -25.84 31.43 -53.88
C GLU A 48 -24.77 30.32 -53.99
N ASN A 49 -23.83 30.46 -54.93
CA ASN A 49 -22.71 29.53 -55.07
C ASN A 49 -21.77 29.59 -53.85
N LEU A 50 -21.55 30.77 -53.30
CA LEU A 50 -20.72 30.96 -52.10
C LEU A 50 -21.38 30.35 -50.87
N GLU A 51 -22.69 30.59 -50.69
CA GLU A 51 -23.51 29.98 -49.64
C GLU A 51 -23.42 28.45 -49.70
N LYS A 52 -23.68 27.85 -50.87
CA LYS A 52 -23.54 26.39 -51.08
C LYS A 52 -22.15 25.87 -50.73
N GLN A 53 -21.09 26.60 -51.10
CA GLN A 53 -19.72 26.19 -50.76
C GLN A 53 -19.44 26.28 -49.27
N PHE A 54 -19.99 27.28 -48.56
CA PHE A 54 -19.87 27.38 -47.12
C PHE A 54 -20.62 26.26 -46.41
N ASP A 55 -21.85 25.96 -46.82
CA ASP A 55 -22.65 24.86 -46.25
C ASP A 55 -21.90 23.53 -46.36
N ILE A 56 -21.37 23.21 -47.55
CA ILE A 56 -20.57 22.00 -47.76
C ILE A 56 -19.34 21.97 -46.83
N LYS A 57 -18.65 23.10 -46.66
CA LYS A 57 -17.49 23.17 -45.76
C LYS A 57 -17.89 23.02 -44.29
N PHE A 58 -19.02 23.58 -43.88
CA PHE A 58 -19.56 23.43 -42.53
C PHE A 58 -19.97 21.98 -42.24
N ASP A 59 -20.66 21.33 -43.16
CA ASP A 59 -21.04 19.93 -43.04
C ASP A 59 -19.81 19.01 -42.91
N ASN A 60 -18.78 19.26 -43.72
CA ASN A 60 -17.51 18.54 -43.62
C ASN A 60 -16.84 18.75 -42.26
N LEU A 61 -16.80 19.98 -41.75
CA LEU A 61 -16.23 20.28 -40.44
C LEU A 61 -17.02 19.60 -39.30
N ILE A 62 -18.35 19.65 -39.34
CA ILE A 62 -19.22 18.98 -38.37
C ILE A 62 -18.97 17.47 -38.39
N SER A 63 -18.80 16.87 -39.58
CA SER A 63 -18.47 15.46 -39.75
C SER A 63 -17.11 15.10 -39.15
N GLU A 64 -16.07 15.90 -39.40
CA GLU A 64 -14.73 15.69 -38.81
C GLU A 64 -14.75 15.82 -37.29
N ILE A 65 -15.45 16.83 -36.74
CA ILE A 65 -15.63 17.00 -35.29
C ILE A 65 -16.33 15.78 -34.71
N SER A 66 -17.43 15.34 -35.30
CA SER A 66 -18.18 14.16 -34.84
C SER A 66 -17.33 12.88 -34.86
N TYR A 67 -16.47 12.74 -35.88
CA TYR A 67 -15.55 11.62 -35.99
C TYR A 67 -14.49 11.64 -34.88
N VAL A 68 -13.89 12.80 -34.62
CA VAL A 68 -12.91 12.99 -33.53
C VAL A 68 -13.56 12.74 -32.18
N GLU A 69 -14.75 13.29 -31.92
CA GLU A 69 -15.49 13.08 -30.68
C GLU A 69 -15.76 11.60 -30.42
N LYS A 70 -16.21 10.86 -31.45
CA LYS A 70 -16.46 9.41 -31.34
C LYS A 70 -15.18 8.63 -31.02
N ASN A 71 -14.05 9.00 -31.62
CA ASN A 71 -12.77 8.35 -31.33
C ASN A 71 -12.30 8.64 -29.91
N LEU A 72 -12.42 9.89 -29.44
CA LEU A 72 -12.08 10.26 -28.06
C LEU A 72 -12.96 9.54 -27.04
N GLN A 73 -14.26 9.41 -27.30
CA GLN A 73 -15.17 8.63 -26.45
C GLN A 73 -14.75 7.16 -26.37
N LYS A 74 -14.32 6.57 -27.50
CA LYS A 74 -13.81 5.19 -27.55
C LYS A 74 -12.52 5.06 -26.73
N ASP A 75 -11.59 6.00 -26.87
CA ASP A 75 -10.32 5.98 -26.13
C ASP A 75 -10.53 6.14 -24.62
N ILE A 76 -11.43 7.04 -24.22
CA ILE A 76 -11.84 7.20 -22.81
C ILE A 76 -12.43 5.89 -22.26
N SER A 77 -13.32 5.24 -23.01
CA SER A 77 -13.91 3.95 -22.60
C SER A 77 -12.85 2.84 -22.45
N ASN A 78 -11.90 2.77 -23.39
CA ASN A 78 -10.78 1.84 -23.33
C ASN A 78 -9.88 2.11 -22.12
N LEU A 79 -9.59 3.38 -21.81
CA LEU A 79 -8.80 3.78 -20.66
C LEU A 79 -9.50 3.43 -19.35
N ASN A 80 -10.80 3.71 -19.22
CA ASN A 80 -11.59 3.33 -18.05
C ASN A 80 -11.52 1.81 -17.81
N THR A 81 -11.70 1.01 -18.87
CA THR A 81 -11.59 -0.46 -18.78
C THR A 81 -10.20 -0.91 -18.31
N LYS A 82 -9.12 -0.26 -18.79
CA LYS A 82 -7.75 -0.54 -18.34
C LYS A 82 -7.54 -0.16 -16.88
N ILE A 83 -8.05 1.01 -16.46
CA ILE A 83 -7.99 1.49 -15.07
C ILE A 83 -8.70 0.51 -14.15
N ASP A 84 -9.93 0.10 -14.47
CA ASP A 84 -10.70 -0.88 -13.69
C ASP A 84 -9.96 -2.21 -13.56
N SER A 85 -9.31 -2.66 -14.64
CA SER A 85 -8.51 -3.89 -14.64
C SER A 85 -7.29 -3.77 -13.73
N VAL A 86 -6.56 -2.65 -13.78
CA VAL A 86 -5.42 -2.39 -12.91
C VAL A 86 -5.87 -2.31 -11.44
N GLU A 87 -6.95 -1.59 -11.15
CA GLU A 87 -7.49 -1.47 -9.80
C GLU A 87 -7.88 -2.84 -9.22
N LYS A 88 -8.56 -3.68 -10.01
CA LYS A 88 -8.94 -5.03 -9.61
C LYS A 88 -7.71 -5.90 -9.30
N ASN A 89 -6.67 -5.82 -10.13
CA ASN A 89 -5.43 -6.57 -9.92
C ASN A 89 -4.71 -6.11 -8.66
N LEU A 90 -4.58 -4.79 -8.45
CA LEU A 90 -3.97 -4.23 -7.24
C LEU A 90 -4.73 -4.64 -5.96
N ARG A 91 -6.07 -4.60 -5.98
CA ARG A 91 -6.88 -5.08 -4.85
C ARG A 91 -6.63 -6.56 -4.54
N LYS A 92 -6.49 -7.40 -5.59
CA LYS A 92 -6.17 -8.82 -5.43
C LYS A 92 -4.78 -9.02 -4.84
N ASP A 93 -3.79 -8.29 -5.33
CA ASP A 93 -2.41 -8.39 -4.84
C ASP A 93 -2.30 -7.96 -3.38
N ILE A 94 -2.98 -6.86 -2.99
CA ILE A 94 -3.08 -6.43 -1.58
C ILE A 94 -3.68 -7.54 -0.72
N SER A 95 -4.82 -8.11 -1.12
CA SER A 95 -5.48 -9.19 -0.37
C SER A 95 -4.59 -10.44 -0.23
N ASN A 96 -3.84 -10.79 -1.27
CA ASN A 96 -2.90 -11.91 -1.21
C ASN A 96 -1.72 -11.62 -0.27
N LEU A 97 -1.22 -10.39 -0.24
CA LEU A 97 -0.16 -9.97 0.66
C LEU A 97 -0.63 -9.98 2.12
N ASP A 98 -1.84 -9.48 2.40
CA ASP A 98 -2.44 -9.54 3.75
C ASP A 98 -2.53 -10.99 4.24
N ALA A 99 -3.05 -11.89 3.40
CA ALA A 99 -3.14 -13.32 3.74
C ALA A 99 -1.77 -13.95 4.00
N LYS A 100 -0.74 -13.56 3.24
CA LYS A 100 0.64 -14.04 3.44
C LYS A 100 1.24 -13.50 4.74
N ILE A 101 0.97 -12.23 5.07
CA ILE A 101 1.41 -11.60 6.33
C ILE A 101 0.77 -12.33 7.52
N ASP A 102 -0.53 -12.58 7.48
CA ASP A 102 -1.25 -13.30 8.54
C ASP A 102 -0.72 -14.73 8.71
N SER A 103 -0.44 -15.43 7.61
CA SER A 103 0.15 -16.77 7.64
C SER A 103 1.53 -16.78 8.30
N VAL A 104 2.42 -15.86 7.90
CA VAL A 104 3.76 -15.73 8.49
C VAL A 104 3.68 -15.37 9.98
N LYS A 105 2.77 -14.45 10.35
CA LYS A 105 2.54 -14.08 11.75
C LYS A 105 2.10 -15.27 12.59
N SER A 106 1.16 -16.08 12.09
CA SER A 106 0.70 -17.29 12.77
C SER A 106 1.80 -18.33 12.92
N GLU A 107 2.62 -18.54 11.89
CA GLU A 107 3.75 -19.48 11.94
C GLU A 107 4.80 -19.02 12.97
N LEU A 108 5.12 -17.72 13.00
CA LEU A 108 6.05 -17.14 13.96
C LEU A 108 5.56 -17.28 15.39
N ASN A 109 4.28 -16.95 15.66
CA ASN A 109 3.68 -17.14 16.98
C ASN A 109 3.79 -18.61 17.43
N THR A 110 3.43 -19.55 16.54
CA THR A 110 3.53 -20.99 16.84
C THR A 110 4.98 -21.42 17.14
N LYS A 111 5.96 -20.89 16.41
CA LYS A 111 7.38 -21.15 16.67
C LYS A 111 7.83 -20.58 18.01
N ILE A 112 7.40 -19.36 18.35
CA ILE A 112 7.71 -18.72 19.63
C ILE A 112 7.12 -19.54 20.78
N ASP A 113 5.83 -19.90 20.72
CA ASP A 113 5.15 -20.70 21.74
C ASP A 113 5.86 -22.05 21.96
N ASN A 114 6.28 -22.70 20.88
CA ASN A 114 7.03 -23.96 20.96
C ASN A 114 8.41 -23.78 21.60
N VAL A 115 9.12 -22.71 21.28
CA VAL A 115 10.43 -22.40 21.91
C VAL A 115 10.23 -22.12 23.40
N GLU A 116 9.24 -21.29 23.77
CA GLU A 116 8.92 -20.98 25.16
C GLU A 116 8.60 -22.25 25.96
N LYS A 117 7.71 -23.10 25.44
CA LYS A 117 7.38 -24.39 26.06
C LYS A 117 8.60 -25.28 26.26
N ASN A 118 9.46 -25.39 25.24
CA ASN A 118 10.66 -26.23 25.32
C ASN A 118 11.69 -25.69 26.33
N LEU A 119 11.81 -24.36 26.44
CA LEU A 119 12.67 -23.72 27.44
C LEU A 119 12.14 -23.96 28.85
N ASN A 120 10.83 -23.80 29.08
CA ASN A 120 10.20 -24.07 30.37
C ASN A 120 10.42 -25.52 30.81
N LEU A 121 10.20 -26.49 29.91
CA LEU A 121 10.46 -27.92 30.21
C LEU A 121 11.93 -28.20 30.57
N LYS A 122 12.88 -27.51 29.93
CA LYS A 122 14.31 -27.63 30.26
C LYS A 122 14.62 -27.01 31.62
N ILE A 123 14.00 -25.89 31.97
CA ILE A 123 14.13 -25.25 33.28
C ILE A 123 13.58 -26.18 34.36
N ASP A 124 12.36 -26.69 34.20
CA ASP A 124 11.75 -27.64 35.15
C ASP A 124 12.63 -28.88 35.36
N SER A 125 13.21 -29.42 34.28
CA SER A 125 14.13 -30.56 34.36
C SER A 125 15.43 -30.22 35.11
N LEU A 126 15.95 -29.00 34.95
CA LEU A 126 17.12 -28.53 35.69
C LEU A 126 16.80 -28.35 37.17
N ASP A 127 15.64 -27.77 37.50
CA ASP A 127 15.19 -27.60 38.89
C ASP A 127 15.11 -28.94 39.62
N ILE A 128 14.49 -29.96 38.99
CA ILE A 128 14.44 -31.33 39.53
C ILE A 128 15.85 -31.90 39.79
N LYS A 129 16.78 -31.69 38.85
CA LYS A 129 18.17 -32.15 39.02
C LYS A 129 18.89 -31.43 40.16
N ILE A 130 18.68 -30.12 40.28
CA ILE A 130 19.24 -29.31 41.37
C ILE A 130 18.71 -29.79 42.72
N ASP A 131 17.40 -30.01 42.84
CA ASP A 131 16.79 -30.51 44.07
C ASP A 131 17.30 -31.91 44.45
N SER A 132 17.46 -32.80 43.47
CA SER A 132 18.03 -34.12 43.67
C SER A 132 19.47 -34.05 44.21
N VAL A 133 20.32 -33.24 43.58
CA VAL A 133 21.71 -33.02 44.02
C VAL A 133 21.75 -32.42 45.42
N LYS A 134 20.88 -31.43 45.70
CA LYS A 134 20.78 -30.81 47.03
C LYS A 134 20.38 -31.83 48.10
N SER A 135 19.42 -32.70 47.80
CA SER A 135 18.98 -33.77 48.70
C SER A 135 20.11 -34.79 48.98
N GLU A 136 20.80 -35.25 47.93
CA GLU A 136 21.93 -36.17 48.08
C GLU A 136 23.06 -35.55 48.92
N LEU A 137 23.39 -34.28 48.68
CA LEU A 137 24.40 -33.57 49.44
C LEU A 137 24.00 -33.39 50.91
N THR A 138 22.73 -33.05 51.17
CA THR A 138 22.19 -32.93 52.53
C THR A 138 22.32 -34.26 53.27
N ALA A 139 21.89 -35.37 52.65
CA ALA A 139 22.00 -36.70 53.25
C ALA A 139 23.47 -37.10 53.55
N LYS A 140 24.40 -36.76 52.66
CA LYS A 140 25.85 -36.98 52.90
C LYS A 140 26.36 -36.15 54.08
N ILE A 141 25.94 -34.89 54.19
CA ILE A 141 26.31 -34.01 55.31
C ILE A 141 25.75 -34.56 56.62
N ASP A 142 24.47 -34.92 56.67
CA ASP A 142 23.82 -35.49 57.87
C ASP A 142 24.53 -36.76 58.34
N ASN A 143 24.94 -37.62 57.40
CA ASN A 143 25.68 -38.84 57.71
C ASN A 143 27.08 -38.53 58.28
N VAL A 144 27.78 -37.53 57.73
CA VAL A 144 29.07 -37.06 58.28
C VAL A 144 28.89 -36.48 59.67
N GLU A 145 27.86 -35.66 59.89
CA GLU A 145 27.54 -35.07 61.20
C GLU A 145 27.28 -36.15 62.24
N LYS A 146 26.48 -37.18 61.90
CA LYS A 146 26.22 -38.33 62.77
C LYS A 146 27.49 -39.09 63.14
N ASN A 147 28.36 -39.35 62.17
CA ASN A 147 29.64 -40.02 62.43
C ASN A 147 30.53 -39.19 63.37
N LEU A 148 30.57 -37.86 63.17
CA LEU A 148 31.34 -36.96 64.02
C LEU A 148 30.78 -36.90 65.45
N MET A 149 29.45 -36.85 65.61
CA MET A 149 28.79 -36.91 66.92
C MET A 149 29.12 -38.21 67.65
N SER A 150 29.04 -39.36 66.97
CA SER A 150 29.38 -40.66 67.56
C SER A 150 30.85 -40.71 68.03
N LEU A 151 31.79 -40.20 67.23
CA LEU A 151 33.20 -40.11 67.61
C LEU A 151 33.40 -39.19 68.83
N SER A 152 32.69 -38.06 68.88
CA SER A 152 32.72 -37.13 70.01
C SER A 152 32.19 -37.78 71.30
N GLU A 153 31.11 -38.54 71.23
CA GLU A 153 30.58 -39.30 72.37
C GLU A 153 31.56 -40.36 72.87
N MET A 154 32.16 -41.13 71.94
CA MET A 154 33.21 -42.10 72.29
C MET A 154 34.39 -41.43 72.99
N LEU A 155 34.84 -40.26 72.52
CA LEU A 155 35.93 -39.52 73.14
C LEU A 155 35.58 -39.08 74.56
N LYS A 156 34.36 -38.56 74.80
CA LYS A 156 33.88 -38.21 76.15
C LYS A 156 33.92 -39.41 77.09
N TRP A 157 33.47 -40.58 76.63
CA TRP A 157 33.53 -41.82 77.41
C TRP A 157 34.97 -42.24 77.75
N VAL A 158 35.87 -42.23 76.77
CA VAL A 158 37.28 -42.59 76.97
C VAL A 158 37.95 -41.63 77.97
N LEU A 159 37.75 -40.32 77.84
CA LEU A 159 38.28 -39.33 78.76
C LEU A 159 37.73 -39.51 80.19
N GLY A 160 36.44 -39.81 80.33
CA GLY A 160 35.83 -40.10 81.62
C GLY A 160 36.45 -41.32 82.30
N ILE A 161 36.64 -42.42 81.56
CA ILE A 161 37.27 -43.64 82.06
C ILE A 161 38.75 -43.38 82.43
N MET A 162 39.50 -42.66 81.61
CA MET A 162 40.89 -42.28 81.90
C MET A 162 41.00 -41.40 83.16
N GLY A 163 40.10 -40.43 83.32
CA GLY A 163 40.03 -39.59 84.51
C GLY A 163 39.77 -40.41 85.78
N ALA A 164 38.79 -41.32 85.73
CA ALA A 164 38.48 -42.21 86.85
C ALA A 164 39.66 -43.12 87.21
N MET A 165 40.33 -43.73 86.22
CA MET A 165 41.53 -44.54 86.43
C MET A 165 42.68 -43.75 87.07
N SER A 166 42.85 -42.50 86.66
CA SER A 166 43.90 -41.62 87.21
C SER A 166 43.64 -41.32 88.69
N ILE A 167 42.38 -41.04 89.05
CA ILE A 167 41.96 -40.81 90.45
C ILE A 167 42.19 -42.06 91.30
N THR A 168 41.80 -43.25 90.80
CA THR A 168 41.96 -44.50 91.56
C THR A 168 43.43 -44.89 91.74
N MET A 169 44.28 -44.68 90.72
CA MET A 169 45.73 -44.86 90.83
C MET A 169 46.33 -43.94 91.90
N ILE A 170 46.00 -42.63 91.88
CA ILE A 170 46.50 -41.67 92.87
C ILE A 170 46.04 -42.03 94.29
N ALA A 171 44.75 -42.36 94.47
CA ALA A 171 44.21 -42.77 95.76
C ALA A 171 44.88 -44.05 96.30
N GLY A 172 45.12 -45.03 95.43
CA GLY A 172 45.83 -46.27 95.78
C GLY A 172 47.27 -46.01 96.23
N LEU A 173 47.99 -45.12 95.54
CA LEU A 173 49.35 -44.71 95.94
C LEU A 173 49.36 -43.98 97.29
N ILE A 174 48.41 -43.06 97.53
CA ILE A 174 48.27 -42.36 98.82
C ILE A 174 48.00 -43.35 99.95
N PHE A 175 47.06 -44.29 99.75
CA PHE A 175 46.72 -45.32 100.75
C PHE A 175 47.93 -46.21 101.07
N ALA A 176 48.67 -46.64 100.06
CA ALA A 176 49.89 -47.44 100.23
C ALA A 176 51.00 -46.68 100.99
N PHE A 177 51.07 -45.35 100.84
CA PHE A 177 52.03 -44.50 101.56
C PHE A 177 51.64 -44.26 103.02
N ILE A 178 50.35 -44.03 103.31
CA ILE A 178 49.85 -43.80 104.69
C ILE A 178 49.84 -45.10 105.52
N SER A 179 49.72 -46.26 104.87
CA SER A 179 49.64 -47.57 105.54
C SER A 179 51.01 -48.18 105.89
N LYS A 180 52.10 -47.44 105.71
CA LYS A 180 53.48 -47.82 106.06
C LYS A 180 53.95 -47.03 107.28
#